data_AF-A0A6A4RNE3-F1
#
_entry.id   AF-A0A6A4RNE3-F1
#
_cell.length_a   1.000
_cell.length_b   1.000
_cell.length_c   1.000
_cell.angle_alpha   90.00
_cell.angle_beta   90.00
_cell.angle_gamma   90.00
#
_symmetry.space_group_name_H-M   'P 1'
#
loop_
_entity.id
_entity.type
_entity.pdbx_description
1 polymer ?
#
loop_
_entity_poly.entity_id
_entity_poly.type
_entity_poly.pdbx_seq_one_letter_code
_entity_poly.pdbx_strand_id
1 'polypeptide(L)' 'MTLVTLTTFFGWMTVLNIGFLAITALILLAGHERLATLHAGMFNMETADVKKAYFKYIANYKILTLVFCLAPYIALKLM' A
#
# COMPACT_ATOMS: atom_id res chain seq x y z
N MET A 1 -19.90 -16.83 -10.63
CA MET A 1 -18.42 -16.85 -10.80
C MET A 1 -17.89 -18.19 -10.32
N THR A 2 -16.80 -18.72 -10.91
CA THR A 2 -16.19 -19.97 -10.45
C THR A 2 -15.15 -19.71 -9.36
N LEU A 3 -14.84 -20.74 -8.55
CA LEU A 3 -13.76 -20.68 -7.56
C LEU A 3 -12.43 -20.23 -8.21
N VAL A 4 -12.10 -20.80 -9.37
CA VAL A 4 -10.89 -20.46 -10.13
C VAL A 4 -10.85 -18.98 -10.52
N THR A 5 -11.96 -18.42 -11.01
CA THR A 5 -12.03 -16.99 -11.36
C THR A 5 -11.82 -16.10 -10.15
N LEU A 6 -12.46 -16.40 -9.01
CA LEU A 6 -12.31 -15.63 -7.78
C LEU A 6 -10.88 -15.73 -7.21
N THR A 7 -10.31 -16.92 -7.16
CA THR A 7 -8.93 -17.14 -6.69
C THR A 7 -7.93 -16.37 -7.54
N THR A 8 -8.13 -16.37 -8.86
CA THR A 8 -7.27 -15.61 -9.80
C THR A 8 -7.41 -14.11 -9.58
N PHE A 9 -8.64 -13.61 -9.41
CA PHE A 9 -8.92 -12.20 -9.16
C PHE A 9 -8.27 -11.70 -7.86
N PHE A 10 -8.52 -12.37 -6.74
CA PHE A 10 -7.91 -12.00 -5.45
C PHE A 10 -6.39 -12.20 -5.43
N GLY A 11 -5.87 -13.17 -6.19
CA GLY A 11 -4.44 -13.35 -6.40
C GLY A 11 -3.79 -12.12 -7.07
N TRP A 12 -4.35 -11.65 -8.18
CA TRP A 12 -3.86 -10.44 -8.85
C TRP A 12 -4.05 -9.18 -8.00
N MET A 13 -5.19 -9.04 -7.29
CA MET A 13 -5.36 -7.93 -6.35
C MET A 13 -4.26 -7.93 -5.28
N THR A 14 -3.88 -9.09 -4.75
CA THR A 14 -2.80 -9.23 -3.77
C THR A 14 -1.46 -8.79 -4.35
N VAL A 15 -1.09 -9.32 -5.53
CA VAL A 15 0.18 -8.99 -6.19
C VAL A 15 0.29 -7.49 -6.47
N LEU A 16 -0.75 -6.89 -7.04
CA LEU A 16 -0.74 -5.47 -7.42
C LEU A 16 -0.65 -4.56 -6.18
N ASN A 17 -1.46 -4.79 -5.14
CA ASN A 17 -1.48 -3.93 -3.96
C ASN A 17 -0.22 -4.10 -3.10
N ILE A 18 0.29 -5.33 -2.92
CA ILE A 18 1.57 -5.56 -2.22
C ILE A 18 2.74 -4.98 -3.02
N GLY A 19 2.76 -5.17 -4.34
CA GLY A 19 3.79 -4.61 -5.21
C GLY A 19 3.82 -3.09 -5.14
N PHE A 20 2.67 -2.45 -5.22
CA PHE A 20 2.55 -0.99 -5.06
C PHE A 20 3.03 -0.54 -3.67
N LEU A 21 2.55 -1.19 -2.60
CA LEU A 21 2.98 -0.90 -1.22
C LEU A 21 4.51 -1.02 -1.07
N ALA A 22 5.12 -2.05 -1.65
CA ALA A 22 6.56 -2.27 -1.59
C ALA A 22 7.33 -1.17 -2.34
N ILE A 23 6.89 -0.81 -3.56
CA ILE A 23 7.49 0.28 -4.34
C ILE A 23 7.40 1.60 -3.58
N THR A 24 6.23 1.93 -3.02
CA THR A 24 6.05 3.16 -2.23
C THR A 24 6.94 3.17 -0.99
N ALA A 25 7.04 2.05 -0.27
CA ALA A 25 7.92 1.93 0.88
C ALA A 25 9.39 2.12 0.50
N LEU A 26 9.85 1.52 -0.60
CA LEU A 26 11.23 1.66 -1.10
C LEU A 26 11.55 3.12 -1.49
N ILE A 27 10.64 3.77 -2.22
CA ILE A 27 10.79 5.18 -2.61
C ILE A 27 10.92 6.07 -1.37
N LEU A 28 10.08 5.85 -0.36
CA LEU A 28 10.10 6.63 0.87
C LEU A 28 11.33 6.33 1.72
N LEU A 29 11.77 5.08 1.83
CA LEU A 29 13.03 4.75 2.52
C LEU A 29 14.24 5.45 1.87
N ALA A 30 14.30 5.46 0.53
CA ALA A 30 15.41 6.06 -0.21
C ALA A 30 15.39 7.60 -0.23
N GLY A 31 14.21 8.23 -0.11
CA GLY A 31 14.04 9.66 -0.40
C GLY A 31 13.13 10.47 0.51
N HIS A 32 12.73 9.94 1.68
CA HIS A 32 11.71 10.58 2.54
C HIS A 32 11.98 12.05 2.86
N GLU A 33 13.23 12.45 3.12
CA GLU A 33 13.56 13.86 3.43
C GLU A 33 13.26 14.80 2.26
N ARG A 34 13.78 14.47 1.07
CA ARG A 34 13.59 15.28 -0.14
C ARG A 34 12.13 15.31 -0.58
N LEU A 35 11.47 14.15 -0.54
CA LEU A 35 10.06 14.02 -0.92
C LEU A 35 9.15 14.77 0.06
N ALA A 36 9.41 14.66 1.36
CA ALA A 36 8.62 15.37 2.36
C ALA A 36 8.78 16.89 2.23
N THR A 37 9.99 17.37 1.96
CA THR A 37 10.25 18.81 1.75
C THR A 37 9.53 19.32 0.50
N LEU A 38 9.56 18.56 -0.60
CA LEU A 38 8.85 18.90 -1.83
C LEU A 38 7.33 19.00 -1.60
N HIS A 39 6.73 17.96 -1.02
CA HIS A 39 5.28 17.95 -0.77
C HIS A 39 4.88 19.00 0.28
N ALA A 40 5.70 19.23 1.30
CA ALA A 40 5.49 20.31 2.26
C ALA A 40 5.37 21.68 1.57
N GLY A 41 6.27 21.98 0.62
CA GLY A 41 6.21 23.20 -0.17
C GLY A 41 4.98 23.28 -1.09
N MET A 42 4.56 22.16 -1.69
CA MET A 42 3.38 22.12 -2.56
C MET A 42 2.07 22.42 -1.81
N PHE A 43 1.98 22.06 -0.54
CA PHE A 43 0.76 22.17 0.26
C PHE A 43 0.85 23.20 1.41
N ASN A 44 1.96 23.97 1.47
CA ASN A 44 2.24 24.92 2.55
C ASN A 44 2.09 24.30 3.95
N MET A 45 2.75 23.15 4.15
CA MET A 45 2.72 22.36 5.40
C MET A 45 4.11 22.20 6.00
N GLU A 46 4.18 21.79 7.27
CA GLU A 46 5.43 21.37 7.87
C GLU A 46 5.90 20.00 7.34
N THR A 47 7.19 19.89 7.03
CA THR A 47 7.83 18.63 6.59
C THR A 47 7.59 17.47 7.57
N ALA A 48 7.56 17.75 8.88
CA ALA A 48 7.30 16.75 9.91
C ALA A 48 5.89 16.14 9.79
N ASP A 49 4.89 16.94 9.42
CA ASP A 49 3.52 16.47 9.26
C ASP A 49 3.35 15.66 7.97
N VAL A 50 4.07 16.02 6.91
CA VAL A 50 4.13 15.20 5.69
C VAL A 50 4.72 13.81 5.98
N LYS A 51 5.80 13.73 6.77
CA LYS A 51 6.38 12.43 7.17
C LYS A 51 5.41 11.58 8.00
N LYS A 52 4.71 12.20 8.95
CA LYS A 52 3.65 11.51 9.72
C LYS A 52 2.53 11.01 8.79
N ALA A 53 2.15 11.81 7.80
CA ALA A 53 1.13 11.44 6.82
C ALA A 53 1.59 10.25 5.95
N TYR A 54 2.85 10.21 5.51
CA TYR A 54 3.40 9.05 4.80
C TYR A 54 3.36 7.76 5.63
N PHE A 55 3.75 7.82 6.91
CA PHE A 55 3.65 6.66 7.79
C PHE A 55 2.20 6.17 7.94
N LYS A 56 1.26 7.10 8.17
CA LYS A 56 -0.19 6.78 8.25
C LYS A 56 -0.70 6.18 6.95
N TYR A 57 -0.31 6.73 5.81
CA TYR A 57 -0.68 6.24 4.49
C TYR A 57 -0.22 4.80 4.28
N ILE A 58 1.06 4.51 4.49
CA ILE A 58 1.62 3.14 4.36
C ILE A 58 0.89 2.19 5.31
N ALA A 59 0.68 2.59 6.58
CA ALA A 59 0.03 1.75 7.57
C ALA A 59 -1.42 1.40 7.18
N ASN A 60 -2.20 2.40 6.77
CA ASN A 60 -3.59 2.21 6.36
C ASN A 60 -3.68 1.39 5.06
N TYR A 61 -2.88 1.71 4.06
CA TYR A 61 -2.88 0.98 2.78
C TYR A 61 -2.45 -0.48 2.97
N LYS A 62 -1.51 -0.74 3.88
CA LYS A 62 -1.13 -2.10 4.29
C LYS A 62 -2.32 -2.85 4.91
N ILE A 63 -3.05 -2.24 5.84
CA ILE A 63 -4.24 -2.87 6.46
C ILE A 63 -5.28 -3.20 5.38
N LEU A 64 -5.58 -2.26 4.47
CA LEU A 64 -6.53 -2.48 3.39
C LEU A 64 -6.09 -3.65 2.49
N THR A 65 -4.81 -3.70 2.12
CA THR A 65 -4.24 -4.76 1.29
C THR A 65 -4.35 -6.13 1.98
N LEU A 66 -4.04 -6.20 3.27
CA LEU A 66 -4.11 -7.46 4.03
C LEU A 66 -5.54 -7.96 4.18
N VAL A 67 -6.47 -7.08 4.52
CA VAL A 67 -7.87 -7.43 4.80
C VAL A 67 -8.66 -7.72 3.53
N PHE A 68 -8.52 -6.89 2.49
CA PHE A 68 -9.37 -6.96 1.29
C PHE A 68 -8.75 -7.69 0.10
N CYS A 69 -7.43 -7.98 0.13
CA CYS A 69 -6.77 -8.70 -0.95
C CYS A 69 -6.18 -10.02 -0.47
N LEU A 70 -5.25 -9.97 0.49
CA LEU A 70 -4.50 -11.16 0.90
C LEU A 70 -5.35 -12.17 1.67
N ALA A 71 -6.09 -11.73 2.69
CA ALA A 71 -6.94 -12.60 3.49
C ALA A 71 -7.96 -13.40 2.65
N PRO A 72 -8.75 -12.78 1.74
CA PRO A 72 -9.66 -13.54 0.88
C PRO A 72 -8.93 -14.45 -0.12
N TYR A 73 -7.77 -14.04 -0.65
CA TYR A 73 -6.96 -14.93 -1.50
C TYR A 73 -6.51 -16.19 -0.75
N ILE A 74 -6.01 -16.04 0.47
CA ILE A 74 -5.61 -17.18 1.32
C ILE A 74 -6.82 -18.07 1.60
N ALA A 75 -7.96 -17.49 1.99
CA ALA A 75 -9.18 -18.26 2.25
C ALA A 75 -9.57 -19.11 1.04
N LEU A 76 -9.58 -18.55 -0.17
CA LEU A 76 -9.91 -19.26 -1.41
C LEU A 76 -8.89 -20.35 -1.78
N LYS A 77 -7.62 -20.20 -1.40
CA LYS A 77 -6.56 -21.20 -1.63
C LYS A 77 -6.61 -22.37 -0.64
N LEU A 78 -7.28 -22.20 0.49
CA LEU A 78 -7.45 -23.23 1.54
C LEU A 78 -8.71 -24.09 1.33
N MET A 79 -9.63 -23.67 0.46
CA MET A 79 -10.81 -24.44 0.03
C MET A 79 -10.44 -25.43 -1.08
#